data_AF-A0A0R2JPG5-F1
#
_entry.id   AF-A0A0R2JPG5-F1
#
_cell.length_a   1.000
_cell.length_b   1.000
_cell.length_c   1.000
_cell.angle_alpha   90.00
_cell.angle_beta   90.00
_cell.angle_gamma   90.00
#
_symmetry.space_group_name_H-M   'P 1'
#
loop_
_entity.id
_entity.type
_entity.pdbx_description
1 polymer ?
#
loop_
_entity_poly.entity_id
_entity_poly.type
_entity_poly.pdbx_seq_one_letter_code
_entity_poly.pdbx_strand_id
1 'polypeptide(L)'
;MEIKDEKMLKPNEYVDIKIKIQNLISAYKSVNDKNVVNVLKQDTFALGTQYGIDETNEWKQLVQIVDSVSCSHQNAEKTLLDLESLVNAFEIPSHKQIEKLFKKIKKVPDFESETVNLYEASYLGINDTGNAKKFLILPDRNGKLHGVTGDFDIQIVNGLCAVCQNIGNVSLFSTKVKQRGADGNYVKRGNYICRHTDECNRQLIELEHLYDFTDSVTKV
;
A
#
# COMPACT_ATOMS: atom_id res chain seq x y z
N MET A 1 -2.30 -24.30 -25.88
CA MET A 1 -3.29 -23.46 -25.19
C MET A 1 -2.48 -22.54 -24.32
N GLU A 2 -2.19 -21.34 -24.81
CA GLU A 2 -1.43 -20.34 -24.06
C GLU A 2 -2.30 -19.93 -22.87
N ILE A 3 -1.88 -20.29 -21.65
CA ILE A 3 -2.43 -19.70 -20.45
C ILE A 3 -1.96 -18.25 -20.51
N LYS A 4 -2.85 -17.32 -20.88
CA LYS A 4 -2.58 -15.91 -20.66
C LYS A 4 -2.33 -15.78 -19.16
N ASP A 5 -1.17 -15.28 -18.79
CA ASP A 5 -0.87 -14.80 -17.43
C ASP A 5 -1.87 -13.67 -17.12
N GLU A 6 -3.05 -14.04 -16.65
CA GLU A 6 -4.09 -13.09 -16.27
C GLU A 6 -3.67 -12.48 -14.94
N LYS A 7 -3.44 -11.16 -14.94
CA LYS A 7 -3.16 -10.43 -13.71
C LYS A 7 -4.48 -10.31 -12.94
N MET A 8 -4.59 -11.00 -11.82
CA MET A 8 -5.82 -11.13 -11.02
C MET A 8 -5.79 -10.30 -9.73
N LEU A 9 -4.59 -10.03 -9.20
CA LEU A 9 -4.42 -9.32 -7.93
C LEU A 9 -4.03 -7.87 -8.12
N LYS A 10 -4.56 -7.01 -7.23
CA LYS A 10 -4.02 -5.67 -6.99
C LYS A 10 -2.91 -5.72 -5.93
N PRO A 11 -2.04 -4.70 -5.87
CA PRO A 11 -0.97 -4.64 -4.88
C PRO A 11 -1.43 -4.73 -3.42
N ASN A 12 -2.53 -4.05 -3.05
CA ASN A 12 -3.08 -4.11 -1.69
C ASN A 12 -3.62 -5.51 -1.32
N GLU A 13 -4.17 -6.24 -2.29
CA GLU A 13 -4.69 -7.60 -2.11
C GLU A 13 -3.52 -8.58 -1.92
N TYR A 14 -2.43 -8.40 -2.67
CA TYR A 14 -1.18 -9.12 -2.46
C TYR A 14 -0.58 -8.85 -1.06
N VAL A 15 -0.58 -7.60 -0.62
CA VAL A 15 -0.14 -7.21 0.73
C VAL A 15 -1.00 -7.87 1.81
N ASP A 16 -2.32 -7.95 1.65
CA ASP A 16 -3.19 -8.62 2.62
C ASP A 16 -2.87 -10.11 2.73
N ILE A 17 -2.72 -10.81 1.59
CA ILE A 17 -2.29 -12.21 1.56
C ILE A 17 -0.96 -12.38 2.30
N LYS A 18 0.04 -11.54 2.00
CA LYS A 18 1.37 -11.61 2.62
C LYS A 18 1.29 -11.48 4.14
N ILE A 19 0.55 -10.48 4.64
CA ILE A 19 0.38 -10.24 6.08
C ILE A 19 -0.33 -11.44 6.75
N LYS A 20 -1.41 -11.95 6.14
CA LYS A 20 -2.20 -13.05 6.71
C LYS A 20 -1.41 -14.36 6.76
N ILE A 21 -0.64 -14.66 5.72
CA ILE A 21 0.26 -15.83 5.69
C ILE A 21 1.35 -15.70 6.75
N GLN A 22 1.99 -14.54 6.89
CA GLN A 22 3.00 -14.31 7.93
C GLN A 22 2.42 -14.45 9.35
N ASN A 23 1.20 -13.96 9.57
CA ASN A 23 0.49 -14.10 10.84
C ASN A 23 0.14 -15.55 11.14
N LEU A 24 -0.33 -16.32 10.15
CA LEU A 24 -0.64 -17.74 10.28
C LEU A 24 0.61 -18.56 10.68
N ILE A 25 1.74 -18.33 10.02
CA ILE A 25 3.00 -19.01 10.33
C ILE A 25 3.50 -18.66 11.73
N SER A 26 3.34 -17.40 12.12
CA SER A 26 3.65 -16.96 13.49
C SER A 26 2.78 -17.70 14.50
N ALA A 27 1.48 -17.83 14.21
CA ALA A 27 0.52 -18.51 15.07
C ALA A 27 0.82 -20.00 15.23
N TYR A 28 1.30 -20.69 14.19
CA TYR A 28 1.74 -22.10 14.30
C TYR A 28 2.81 -22.33 15.38
N LYS A 29 3.61 -21.29 15.70
CA LYS A 29 4.68 -21.38 16.70
C LYS A 29 4.28 -20.82 18.06
N SER A 30 3.42 -19.81 18.11
CA SER A 30 3.12 -19.05 19.32
C SER A 30 1.77 -19.37 19.96
N VAL A 31 0.85 -19.99 19.23
CA VAL A 31 -0.53 -20.27 19.69
C VAL A 31 -0.71 -21.74 19.99
N ASN A 32 -1.07 -22.06 21.24
CA ASN A 32 -1.30 -23.44 21.69
C ASN A 32 -2.69 -23.98 21.33
N ASP A 33 -3.69 -23.10 21.18
CA ASP A 33 -5.06 -23.50 20.87
C ASP A 33 -5.22 -23.85 19.38
N LYS A 34 -5.45 -25.13 19.10
CA LYS A 34 -5.61 -25.65 17.74
C LYS A 34 -6.85 -25.10 17.03
N ASN A 35 -7.91 -24.76 17.75
CA ASN A 35 -9.12 -24.20 17.15
C ASN A 35 -8.83 -22.79 16.65
N VAL A 36 -8.12 -21.97 17.44
CA VAL A 36 -7.70 -20.62 17.04
C VAL A 36 -6.83 -20.67 15.79
N VAL A 37 -5.83 -21.56 15.78
CA VAL A 37 -4.97 -21.77 14.60
C VAL A 37 -5.79 -22.21 13.38
N ASN A 38 -6.76 -23.10 13.56
CA ASN A 38 -7.60 -23.58 12.46
C ASN A 38 -8.51 -22.47 11.90
N VAL A 39 -9.06 -21.60 12.74
CA VAL A 39 -9.82 -20.43 12.28
C VAL A 39 -8.94 -19.48 11.48
N LEU A 40 -7.76 -19.12 12.00
CA LEU A 40 -6.80 -18.28 11.27
C LEU A 40 -6.40 -18.89 9.92
N LYS A 41 -6.22 -20.21 9.88
CA LYS A 41 -5.92 -20.94 8.65
C LYS A 41 -7.08 -20.83 7.65
N GLN A 42 -8.31 -21.09 8.08
CA GLN A 42 -9.51 -20.99 7.24
C GLN A 42 -9.70 -19.58 6.69
N ASP A 43 -9.59 -18.56 7.55
CA ASP A 43 -9.67 -17.15 7.16
C ASP A 43 -8.59 -16.77 6.15
N THR A 44 -7.36 -17.24 6.35
CA THR A 44 -6.24 -16.98 5.43
C THR A 44 -6.47 -17.64 4.07
N PHE A 45 -6.94 -18.89 4.05
CA PHE A 45 -7.15 -19.62 2.80
C PHE A 45 -8.42 -19.19 2.06
N ALA A 46 -9.39 -18.57 2.75
CA ALA A 46 -10.55 -17.96 2.10
C ALA A 46 -10.18 -16.78 1.19
N LEU A 47 -9.01 -16.15 1.40
CA LEU A 47 -8.52 -15.06 0.54
C LEU A 47 -8.35 -15.49 -0.92
N GLY A 48 -8.02 -16.77 -1.16
CA GLY A 48 -7.92 -17.32 -2.51
C GLY A 48 -9.22 -17.13 -3.29
N THR A 49 -10.34 -17.54 -2.70
CA THR A 49 -11.67 -17.36 -3.29
C THR A 49 -12.09 -15.89 -3.30
N GLN A 50 -11.81 -15.13 -2.24
CA GLN A 50 -12.13 -13.71 -2.15
C GLN A 50 -11.52 -12.89 -3.30
N TYR A 51 -10.27 -13.19 -3.66
CA TYR A 51 -9.55 -12.51 -4.73
C TYR A 51 -9.57 -13.27 -6.05
N GLY A 52 -10.29 -14.39 -6.13
CA GLY A 52 -10.48 -15.18 -7.35
C GLY A 52 -9.23 -15.90 -7.86
N ILE A 53 -8.26 -16.19 -6.99
CA ILE A 53 -7.00 -16.87 -7.33
C ILE A 53 -6.96 -18.34 -6.88
N ASP A 54 -8.02 -18.86 -6.26
CA ASP A 54 -8.07 -20.20 -5.67
C ASP A 54 -7.80 -21.34 -6.66
N GLU A 55 -8.14 -21.14 -7.93
CA GLU A 55 -7.87 -22.12 -8.98
C GLU A 55 -6.46 -22.02 -9.61
N THR A 56 -5.68 -20.99 -9.28
CA THR A 56 -4.32 -20.80 -9.82
C THR A 56 -3.32 -21.81 -9.25
N ASN A 57 -2.27 -22.11 -10.01
CA ASN A 57 -1.23 -23.04 -9.56
C ASN A 57 -0.41 -22.43 -8.42
N GLU A 58 -0.13 -21.13 -8.50
CA GLU A 58 0.63 -20.36 -7.52
C GLU A 58 -0.07 -20.39 -6.15
N TRP A 59 -1.39 -20.16 -6.12
CA TRP A 59 -2.16 -20.25 -4.89
C TRP A 59 -2.20 -21.68 -4.32
N LYS A 60 -2.48 -22.68 -5.16
CA LYS A 60 -2.50 -24.10 -4.74
C LYS A 60 -1.16 -24.53 -4.14
N GLN A 61 -0.04 -24.12 -4.75
CA GLN A 61 1.30 -24.37 -4.23
C GLN A 61 1.55 -23.66 -2.91
N LEU A 62 1.15 -22.39 -2.78
CA LEU A 62 1.25 -21.64 -1.52
C LEU A 62 0.49 -22.34 -0.40
N VAL A 63 -0.77 -22.71 -0.64
CA VAL A 63 -1.61 -23.42 0.35
C VAL A 63 -0.96 -24.74 0.75
N GLN A 64 -0.47 -25.54 -0.20
CA GLN A 64 0.19 -26.81 0.09
C GLN A 64 1.42 -26.64 1.00
N ILE A 65 2.24 -25.62 0.75
CA ILE A 65 3.45 -25.35 1.54
C ILE A 65 3.09 -24.80 2.92
N VAL A 66 2.16 -23.85 3.00
CA VAL A 66 1.74 -23.20 4.25
C VAL A 66 0.89 -24.11 5.14
N ASP A 67 0.19 -25.09 4.57
CA ASP A 67 -0.53 -26.10 5.36
C ASP A 67 0.40 -27.15 6.01
N SER A 68 1.67 -27.18 5.62
CA SER A 68 2.65 -27.98 6.37
C SER A 68 2.91 -27.33 7.73
N VAL A 69 2.61 -28.04 8.84
CA VAL A 69 2.82 -27.57 10.22
C VAL A 69 4.28 -27.13 10.49
N SER A 70 5.22 -27.60 9.67
CA SER A 70 6.64 -27.26 9.72
C SER A 70 7.05 -26.05 8.86
N CYS A 71 6.11 -25.33 8.26
CA CYS A 71 6.42 -24.22 7.36
C CYS A 71 7.20 -23.11 8.09
N SER A 72 8.37 -22.76 7.57
CA SER A 72 9.17 -21.64 8.06
C SER A 72 8.77 -20.36 7.34
N HIS A 73 9.03 -19.20 7.97
CA HIS A 73 8.83 -17.89 7.30
C HIS A 73 9.59 -17.81 5.98
N GLN A 74 10.81 -18.34 5.92
CA GLN A 74 11.65 -18.33 4.72
C GLN A 74 11.02 -19.12 3.56
N ASN A 75 10.45 -20.28 3.84
CA ASN A 75 9.78 -21.10 2.82
C ASN A 75 8.51 -20.41 2.32
N ALA A 76 7.75 -19.78 3.22
CA ALA A 76 6.55 -19.04 2.83
C ALA A 76 6.88 -17.79 2.03
N GLU A 77 7.89 -17.01 2.41
CA GLU A 77 8.34 -15.82 1.68
C GLU A 77 8.73 -16.18 0.25
N LYS A 78 9.48 -17.28 0.05
CA LYS A 78 9.83 -17.74 -1.29
C LYS A 78 8.60 -18.05 -2.14
N THR A 79 7.59 -18.68 -1.55
CA THR A 79 6.35 -19.06 -2.27
C THR A 79 5.42 -17.87 -2.51
N LEU A 80 5.47 -16.85 -1.63
CA LEU A 80 4.75 -15.59 -1.81
C LEU A 80 5.30 -14.78 -2.98
N LEU A 81 6.58 -14.95 -3.35
CA LEU A 81 7.14 -14.34 -4.56
C LEU A 81 6.52 -14.91 -5.84
N ASP A 82 6.16 -16.21 -5.84
CA ASP A 82 5.52 -16.82 -7.00
C ASP A 82 4.18 -16.13 -7.33
N LEU A 83 3.47 -15.62 -6.31
CA LEU A 83 2.22 -14.86 -6.50
C LEU A 83 2.42 -13.50 -7.20
N GLU A 84 3.62 -12.93 -7.26
CA GLU A 84 3.88 -11.69 -8.01
C GLU A 84 3.54 -11.84 -9.50
N SER A 85 3.56 -13.07 -10.04
CA SER A 85 3.09 -13.39 -11.40
C SER A 85 1.62 -13.03 -11.61
N LEU A 86 0.80 -13.08 -10.56
CA LEU A 86 -0.63 -12.79 -10.59
C LEU A 86 -0.94 -11.31 -10.30
N VAL A 87 0.04 -10.53 -9.84
CA VAL A 87 -0.17 -9.14 -9.44
C VAL A 87 -0.07 -8.20 -10.64
N ASN A 88 -1.09 -7.36 -10.79
CA ASN A 88 -1.05 -6.17 -11.62
C ASN A 88 -0.30 -5.06 -10.87
N ALA A 89 1.03 -5.04 -11.02
CA ALA A 89 1.91 -4.10 -10.34
C ALA A 89 1.54 -2.64 -10.65
N PHE A 90 1.82 -1.74 -9.71
CA PHE A 90 1.59 -0.32 -9.92
C PHE A 90 2.47 0.22 -11.06
N GLU A 91 1.86 0.91 -12.01
CA GLU A 91 2.57 1.53 -13.12
C GLU A 91 3.07 2.91 -12.71
N ILE A 92 4.39 3.13 -12.73
CA ILE A 92 4.96 4.46 -12.55
C ILE A 92 4.55 5.32 -13.75
N PRO A 93 3.87 6.46 -13.55
CA PRO A 93 3.49 7.31 -14.67
C PRO A 93 4.73 7.86 -15.37
N SER A 94 4.69 7.99 -16.69
CA SER A 94 5.77 8.62 -17.44
C SER A 94 6.08 10.03 -16.95
N HIS A 95 7.31 10.50 -17.18
CA HIS A 95 7.73 11.87 -16.84
C HIS A 95 6.71 12.94 -17.25
N LYS A 96 6.15 12.86 -18.46
CA LYS A 96 5.13 13.81 -18.97
C LYS A 96 3.82 13.74 -18.16
N GLN A 97 3.40 12.55 -17.74
CA GLN A 97 2.23 12.39 -16.87
C GLN A 97 2.51 12.97 -15.48
N ILE A 98 3.70 12.71 -14.92
CA ILE A 98 4.14 13.27 -13.63
C ILE A 98 4.14 14.82 -13.68
N GLU A 99 4.74 15.44 -14.70
CA GLU A 99 4.69 16.89 -14.90
C GLU A 99 3.24 17.42 -14.97
N LYS A 100 2.35 16.66 -15.62
CA LYS A 100 0.92 17.01 -15.70
C LYS A 100 0.20 16.88 -14.36
N LEU A 101 0.61 15.95 -13.50
CA LEU A 101 0.09 15.82 -12.13
C LEU A 101 0.57 16.98 -11.24
N PHE A 102 1.79 17.48 -11.46
CA PHE A 102 2.41 18.53 -10.65
C PHE A 102 2.66 19.86 -11.40
N LYS A 103 1.75 20.27 -12.30
CA LYS A 103 1.91 21.46 -13.18
C LYS A 103 2.34 22.76 -12.51
N LYS A 104 2.08 22.92 -11.21
CA LYS A 104 2.39 24.14 -10.44
C LYS A 104 3.76 24.08 -9.75
N ILE A 105 4.50 22.99 -9.92
CA ILE A 105 5.78 22.72 -9.27
C ILE A 105 6.89 22.84 -10.31
N LYS A 106 7.90 23.65 -9.99
CA LYS A 106 9.01 23.95 -10.91
C LYS A 106 9.94 22.75 -11.15
N LYS A 107 10.16 21.95 -10.12
CA LYS A 107 11.03 20.76 -10.16
C LYS A 107 10.31 19.63 -9.45
N VAL A 108 9.80 18.68 -10.21
CA VAL A 108 9.14 17.49 -9.67
C VAL A 108 10.23 16.45 -9.35
N PRO A 109 10.13 15.73 -8.23
CA PRO A 109 11.03 14.62 -7.96
C PRO A 109 10.93 13.50 -9.00
N ASP A 110 12.02 12.76 -9.15
CA ASP A 110 12.08 11.59 -10.02
C ASP A 110 11.58 10.35 -9.28
N PHE A 111 10.36 9.92 -9.62
CA PHE A 111 9.72 8.73 -9.05
C PHE A 111 10.28 7.41 -9.59
N GLU A 112 11.03 7.42 -10.68
CA GLU A 112 11.68 6.22 -11.22
C GLU A 112 12.96 5.86 -10.43
N SER A 113 13.55 6.85 -9.77
CA SER A 113 14.80 6.67 -8.99
C SER A 113 14.61 5.98 -7.64
N GLU A 114 13.37 5.84 -7.17
CA GLU A 114 13.05 5.21 -5.89
C GLU A 114 13.03 3.67 -6.03
N THR A 115 13.65 2.97 -5.09
CA THR A 115 13.57 1.50 -5.02
C THR A 115 12.23 1.09 -4.41
N VAL A 116 11.15 1.20 -5.19
CA VAL A 116 9.79 0.82 -4.78
C VAL A 116 9.48 -0.59 -5.28
N ASN A 117 9.00 -1.47 -4.39
CA ASN A 117 8.38 -2.72 -4.82
C ASN A 117 6.99 -2.42 -5.40
N LEU A 118 6.87 -2.38 -6.73
CA LEU A 118 5.62 -2.06 -7.42
C LEU A 118 4.54 -3.13 -7.28
N TYR A 119 4.90 -4.37 -6.90
CA TYR A 119 3.94 -5.43 -6.59
C TYR A 119 3.22 -5.21 -5.26
N GLU A 120 3.79 -4.39 -4.37
CA GLU A 120 3.22 -4.04 -3.06
C GLU A 120 2.73 -2.59 -2.99
N ALA A 121 3.05 -1.78 -4.00
CA ALA A 121 2.71 -0.36 -4.01
C ALA A 121 1.28 -0.13 -4.49
N SER A 122 0.46 0.54 -3.69
CA SER A 122 -0.84 1.10 -4.12
C SER A 122 -0.77 2.60 -4.42
N TYR A 123 0.32 3.26 -4.03
CA TYR A 123 0.61 4.65 -4.33
C TYR A 123 2.11 4.93 -4.24
N LEU A 124 2.55 6.06 -4.84
CA LEU A 124 3.96 6.49 -4.80
C LEU A 124 4.14 7.72 -3.92
N GLY A 125 5.32 7.87 -3.32
CA GLY A 125 5.60 9.07 -2.53
C GLY A 125 7.08 9.30 -2.23
N ILE A 126 7.53 10.53 -2.44
CA ILE A 126 8.91 10.99 -2.23
C ILE A 126 8.96 12.06 -1.15
N ASN A 127 9.93 11.94 -0.25
CA ASN A 127 10.24 12.95 0.75
C ASN A 127 11.31 13.90 0.19
N ASP A 128 10.97 15.17 0.02
CA ASP A 128 11.94 16.24 -0.21
C ASP A 128 12.35 16.84 1.13
N THR A 129 13.34 16.21 1.75
CA THR A 129 13.83 16.59 3.09
C THR A 129 14.42 17.99 3.12
N GLY A 130 15.02 18.45 2.02
CA GLY A 130 15.62 19.79 1.92
C GLY A 130 14.58 20.90 2.03
N ASN A 131 13.35 20.67 1.58
CA ASN A 131 12.27 21.64 1.64
C ASN A 131 11.16 21.29 2.64
N ALA A 132 11.35 20.25 3.46
CA ALA A 132 10.32 19.69 4.35
C ALA A 132 8.98 19.46 3.62
N LYS A 133 9.05 18.80 2.46
CA LYS A 133 7.88 18.48 1.63
C LYS A 133 7.78 16.98 1.38
N LYS A 134 6.55 16.54 1.12
CA LYS A 134 6.29 15.22 0.54
C LYS A 134 5.49 15.37 -0.74
N PHE A 135 5.85 14.61 -1.74
CA PHE A 135 5.16 14.47 -3.01
C PHE A 135 4.50 13.10 -3.05
N LEU A 136 3.24 13.03 -3.44
CA LEU A 136 2.45 11.81 -3.47
C LEU A 136 1.76 11.68 -4.83
N ILE A 137 1.76 10.49 -5.40
CA ILE A 137 0.94 10.12 -6.57
C ILE A 137 -0.05 9.06 -6.08
N LEU A 138 -1.33 9.44 -6.05
CA LEU A 138 -2.40 8.67 -5.39
C LEU A 138 -3.51 8.37 -6.43
N PRO A 139 -4.00 7.13 -6.55
CA PRO A 139 -5.20 6.85 -7.32
C PRO A 139 -6.46 7.31 -6.57
N ASP A 140 -7.50 7.71 -7.31
CA ASP A 140 -8.86 7.79 -6.77
C ASP A 140 -9.61 6.46 -6.90
N ARG A 141 -10.86 6.45 -6.45
CA ARG A 141 -11.77 5.29 -6.52
C ARG A 141 -12.01 4.76 -7.96
N ASN A 142 -11.72 5.57 -8.98
CA ASN A 142 -11.83 5.18 -10.39
C ASN A 142 -10.45 4.83 -11.01
N GLY A 143 -9.38 4.75 -10.21
CA GLY A 143 -8.02 4.49 -10.67
C GLY A 143 -7.33 5.69 -11.32
N LYS A 144 -7.96 6.88 -11.33
CA LYS A 144 -7.32 8.08 -11.90
C LYS A 144 -6.31 8.64 -10.91
N LEU A 145 -5.10 8.90 -11.40
CA LEU A 145 -4.01 9.41 -10.58
C LEU A 145 -4.10 10.91 -10.31
N HIS A 146 -3.74 11.29 -9.08
CA HIS A 146 -3.66 12.65 -8.59
C HIS A 146 -2.28 12.90 -7.96
N GLY A 147 -1.66 14.03 -8.33
CA GLY A 147 -0.43 14.50 -7.70
C GLY A 147 -0.77 15.42 -6.53
N VAL A 148 -0.34 15.06 -5.33
CA VAL A 148 -0.54 15.85 -4.11
C VAL A 148 0.82 16.21 -3.53
N THR A 149 1.00 17.48 -3.17
CA THR A 149 2.21 17.95 -2.50
C THR A 149 1.82 18.80 -1.30
N GLY A 150 2.58 18.65 -0.22
CA GLY A 150 2.29 19.28 1.06
C GLY A 150 3.55 19.48 1.89
N ASP A 151 3.42 20.29 2.94
CA ASP A 151 4.42 20.39 4.00
C ASP A 151 4.44 19.04 4.75
N PHE A 152 5.63 18.53 5.03
CA PHE A 152 5.81 17.27 5.73
C PHE A 152 6.83 17.45 6.85
N ASP A 153 6.33 17.38 8.07
CA ASP A 153 7.11 17.72 9.25
C ASP A 153 8.35 16.83 9.39
N ILE A 154 9.44 17.41 9.87
CA ILE A 154 10.69 16.68 10.15
C ILE A 154 10.51 15.81 11.41
N GLN A 155 9.64 16.23 12.33
CA GLN A 155 9.35 15.48 13.54
C GLN A 155 8.69 14.15 13.19
N ILE A 156 9.23 13.08 13.76
CA ILE A 156 8.69 11.73 13.70
C ILE A 156 8.12 11.41 15.08
N VAL A 157 6.89 10.91 15.11
CA VAL A 157 6.22 10.44 16.32
C VAL A 157 5.71 9.02 16.09
N ASN A 158 5.54 8.27 17.18
CA ASN A 158 4.78 7.02 17.11
C ASN A 158 3.28 7.35 17.13
N GLY A 159 2.54 6.90 16.12
CA GLY A 159 1.11 7.21 16.01
C GLY A 159 0.42 6.43 14.91
N LEU A 160 -0.91 6.60 14.85
CA LEU A 160 -1.75 5.98 13.82
C LEU A 160 -1.59 6.71 12.49
N CYS A 161 -1.25 5.98 11.43
CA CYS A 161 -1.20 6.48 10.07
C CYS A 161 -2.61 6.57 9.48
N ALA A 162 -3.00 7.72 8.95
CA ALA A 162 -4.30 7.91 8.31
C ALA A 162 -4.48 7.14 6.99
N VAL A 163 -3.38 6.67 6.37
CA VAL A 163 -3.41 5.92 5.11
C VAL A 163 -3.53 4.41 5.35
N CYS A 164 -2.53 3.79 5.98
CA CYS A 164 -2.55 2.33 6.21
C CYS A 164 -3.29 1.91 7.48
N GLN A 165 -3.75 2.85 8.31
CA GLN A 165 -4.43 2.58 9.60
C GLN A 165 -3.61 1.70 10.57
N ASN A 166 -2.29 1.72 10.45
CA ASN A 166 -1.38 1.04 11.36
C ASN A 166 -0.63 2.04 12.26
N ILE A 167 -0.23 1.58 13.44
CA ILE A 167 0.60 2.34 14.38
C ILE A 167 2.06 2.19 13.97
N GLY A 168 2.77 3.30 13.84
CA GLY A 168 4.19 3.30 13.51
C GLY A 168 4.80 4.70 13.50
N ASN A 169 5.94 4.83 12.84
CA ASN A 169 6.64 6.10 12.69
C ASN A 169 5.93 7.00 11.68
N VAL A 170 5.23 8.01 12.18
CA VAL A 170 4.44 8.95 11.39
C VAL A 170 4.95 10.39 11.51
N SER A 171 4.69 11.19 10.48
CA SER A 171 4.90 12.63 10.49
C SER A 171 3.63 13.32 9.99
N LEU A 172 3.39 14.56 10.44
CA LEU A 172 2.26 15.34 9.98
C LEU A 172 2.48 15.77 8.53
N PHE A 173 1.59 15.34 7.65
CA PHE A 173 1.49 15.84 6.28
C PHE A 173 0.36 16.86 6.19
N SER A 174 0.61 18.03 5.62
CA SER A 174 -0.40 19.07 5.46
C SER A 174 -0.36 19.77 4.12
N THR A 175 -1.54 20.07 3.58
CA THR A 175 -1.74 20.80 2.32
C THR A 175 -2.39 22.16 2.61
N LYS A 176 -2.23 23.10 1.68
CA LYS A 176 -2.95 24.39 1.71
C LYS A 176 -4.14 24.31 0.76
N VAL A 177 -5.35 24.39 1.30
CA VAL A 177 -6.61 24.31 0.55
C VAL A 177 -7.28 25.69 0.55
N LYS A 178 -7.72 26.18 -0.61
CA LYS A 178 -8.43 27.46 -0.71
C LYS A 178 -9.79 27.36 -0.03
N GLN A 179 -10.17 28.34 0.78
CA GLN A 179 -11.51 28.36 1.38
C GLN A 179 -12.56 28.79 0.34
N ARG A 180 -13.73 28.13 0.30
CA ARG A 180 -14.85 28.55 -0.56
C ARG A 180 -15.30 29.96 -0.17
N GLY A 181 -15.34 30.87 -1.14
CA GLY A 181 -15.89 32.21 -0.99
C GLY A 181 -14.99 33.24 -0.29
N ALA A 182 -13.72 32.92 -0.01
CA ALA A 182 -12.77 33.87 0.56
C ALA A 182 -11.64 34.18 -0.44
N ASP A 183 -11.53 35.44 -0.84
CA ASP A 183 -10.44 35.93 -1.68
C ASP A 183 -9.14 35.94 -0.88
N GLY A 184 -8.35 34.87 -1.03
CA GLY A 184 -6.97 34.81 -0.53
C GLY A 184 -6.74 34.03 0.76
N ASN A 185 -7.80 33.54 1.44
CA ASN A 185 -7.65 32.73 2.65
C ASN A 185 -7.48 31.24 2.33
N TYR A 186 -6.44 30.64 2.91
CA TYR A 186 -6.16 29.20 2.82
C TYR A 186 -6.28 28.57 4.19
N VAL A 187 -6.83 27.36 4.24
CA VAL A 187 -6.83 26.52 5.44
C VAL A 187 -5.79 25.42 5.24
N LYS A 188 -5.00 25.15 6.28
CA LYS A 188 -4.14 23.96 6.32
C LYS A 188 -4.99 22.76 6.71
N ARG A 189 -4.97 21.71 5.90
CA ARG A 189 -5.54 20.40 6.23
C ARG A 189 -4.41 19.39 6.29
N GLY A 190 -4.40 18.54 7.30
CA GLY A 190 -3.33 17.57 7.45
C GLY A 190 -3.71 16.43 8.37
N ASN A 191 -2.94 15.35 8.23
CA ASN A 191 -3.06 14.13 9.02
C ASN A 191 -1.68 13.50 9.19
N TYR A 192 -1.52 12.69 10.23
CA TYR A 192 -0.33 11.88 10.41
C TYR A 192 -0.33 10.73 9.40
N ILE A 193 0.76 10.58 8.66
CA ILE A 193 0.99 9.47 7.73
C ILE A 193 2.39 8.89 7.95
N CYS A 194 2.60 7.63 7.56
CA CYS A 194 3.89 6.96 7.67
C CYS A 194 5.01 7.81 7.06
N ARG A 195 6.15 7.83 7.77
CA ARG A 195 7.34 8.56 7.32
C ARG A 195 7.83 8.04 5.98
N HIS A 196 7.87 6.72 5.86
CA HIS A 196 8.34 5.99 4.69
C HIS A 196 7.16 5.43 3.91
N THR A 197 7.13 5.74 2.60
CA THR A 197 6.00 5.39 1.72
C THR A 197 5.96 3.89 1.45
N ASP A 198 7.12 3.24 1.35
CA ASP A 198 7.25 1.80 1.14
C ASP A 198 6.75 1.01 2.36
N GLU A 199 7.08 1.46 3.59
CA GLU A 199 6.53 0.88 4.82
C GLU A 199 5.00 0.99 4.87
N CYS A 200 4.46 2.14 4.46
CA CYS A 200 3.02 2.35 4.41
C CYS A 200 2.33 1.41 3.41
N ASN A 201 2.91 1.25 2.22
CA ASN A 201 2.37 0.37 1.18
C ASN A 201 2.37 -1.10 1.63
N ARG A 202 3.43 -1.56 2.33
CA ARG A 202 3.51 -2.90 2.93
C ARG A 202 2.49 -3.20 4.04
N GLN A 203 1.70 -2.20 4.43
CA GLN A 203 0.67 -2.29 5.46
C GLN A 203 -0.72 -1.89 4.95
N LEU A 204 -0.82 -1.45 3.69
CA LEU A 204 -2.05 -0.91 3.12
C LEU A 204 -2.85 -2.02 2.44
N ILE A 205 -3.83 -2.56 3.16
CA ILE A 205 -4.73 -3.62 2.67
C ILE A 205 -6.07 -3.06 2.13
N GLU A 206 -6.56 -1.97 2.74
CA GLU A 206 -7.85 -1.34 2.41
C GLU A 206 -7.63 0.02 1.70
N LEU A 207 -7.89 0.07 0.39
CA LEU A 207 -7.69 1.30 -0.39
C LEU A 207 -8.66 2.43 -0.01
N GLU A 208 -9.79 2.13 0.63
CA GLU A 208 -10.76 3.15 1.04
C GLU A 208 -10.11 4.19 1.97
N HIS A 209 -9.21 3.76 2.87
CA HIS A 209 -8.47 4.67 3.74
C HIS A 209 -7.50 5.58 2.98
N LEU A 210 -6.87 5.08 1.91
CA LEU A 210 -6.04 5.89 1.01
C LEU A 210 -6.89 6.97 0.32
N TYR A 211 -8.09 6.61 -0.15
CA TYR A 211 -9.01 7.52 -0.81
C TYR A 211 -9.55 8.58 0.15
N ASP A 212 -9.94 8.18 1.35
CA ASP A 212 -10.43 9.09 2.40
C ASP A 212 -9.34 10.05 2.87
N PHE A 213 -8.11 9.56 3.03
CA PHE A 213 -6.95 10.42 3.29
C PHE A 213 -6.79 11.46 2.19
N THR A 214 -6.76 11.01 0.92
CA THR A 214 -6.60 11.89 -0.25
C THR A 214 -7.67 12.98 -0.27
N ASP A 215 -8.92 12.59 -0.05
CA ASP A 215 -10.06 13.50 0.04
C ASP A 215 -9.91 14.52 1.18
N SER A 216 -9.48 14.05 2.36
CA SER A 216 -9.32 14.89 3.56
C SER A 216 -8.30 16.03 3.36
N VAL A 217 -7.27 15.80 2.54
CA VAL A 217 -6.18 16.76 2.28
C VAL A 217 -6.30 17.48 0.94
N THR A 218 -7.27 17.15 0.08
CA THR A 218 -7.40 17.80 -1.25
C THR A 218 -8.75 18.49 -1.49
N LYS A 219 -9.84 18.00 -0.90
CA LYS A 219 -11.17 18.57 -1.15
C LYS A 219 -11.35 19.93 -0.46
N VAL A 220 -11.90 20.88 -1.20
CA VAL A 220 -12.33 22.21 -0.72
C VAL A 220 -13.73 22.12 -0.11
#